data_AF-A0A853EWA2-F1
#
_entry.id   AF-A0A853EWA2-F1
#
_cell.length_a   1.000
_cell.length_b   1.000
_cell.length_c   1.000
_cell.angle_alpha   90.00
_cell.angle_beta   90.00
_cell.angle_gamma   90.00
#
_symmetry.space_group_name_H-M   'P 1'
#
loop_
_entity.id
_entity.type
_entity.pdbx_description
1 polymer ?
#
loop_
_entity_poly.entity_id
_entity_poly.type
_entity_poly.pdbx_seq_one_letter_code
_entity_poly.pdbx_strand_id
1 'polypeptide(L)'
;MTVVAIICGVMLVTAAILALIRAERGPSMLDRTVALDVFVTTLVGGIVLESALSGRLDTLPILIVLSLVGFVGSVTIARFAAVEPEGEGRVRTLEEIAQEEAARVEADADHPILDEPRDLIEPKDPKGSEHTTTIGSIPQAAKAVQDITGPKEER
;
A
#
# COMPACT_ATOMS: atom_id res chain seq x y z
N MET A 1 41.68 18.55 20.72
CA MET A 1 41.00 18.09 19.49
C MET A 1 41.14 16.58 19.28
N THR A 2 42.34 16.01 19.45
CA THR A 2 42.58 14.56 19.25
C THR A 2 41.70 13.64 20.11
N VAL A 3 41.52 13.93 21.41
CA VAL A 3 40.68 13.10 22.29
C VAL A 3 39.22 13.07 21.82
N VAL A 4 38.68 14.23 21.43
CA VAL A 4 37.31 14.33 20.88
C VAL A 4 37.19 13.51 19.60
N ALA A 5 38.18 13.61 18.71
CA ALA A 5 38.22 12.85 17.46
C ALA A 5 38.22 11.33 17.70
N ILE A 6 38.98 10.85 18.69
CA ILE A 6 39.02 9.44 19.06
C ILE A 6 37.65 8.99 19.60
N ILE A 7 37.03 9.77 20.50
CA ILE A 7 35.71 9.44 21.04
C ILE A 7 34.66 9.34 19.93
N CYS A 8 34.60 10.35 19.05
CA CYS A 8 33.69 10.34 17.91
C CYS A 8 33.95 9.14 16.98
N GLY A 9 35.22 8.86 16.68
CA GLY A 9 35.60 7.71 15.86
C GLY A 9 35.16 6.37 16.46
N VAL A 10 35.36 6.17 17.77
CA VAL A 10 34.90 4.97 18.48
C VAL A 10 33.37 4.85 18.44
N MET A 11 32.66 5.95 18.68
CA MET A 11 31.19 5.96 18.60
C MET A 11 30.68 5.61 17.21
N LEU A 12 31.30 6.15 16.15
CA LEU A 12 30.94 5.85 14.76
C LEU A 12 31.23 4.40 14.39
N VAL A 13 32.38 3.85 14.76
CA VAL A 13 32.70 2.44 14.53
C VAL A 13 31.70 1.54 15.27
N THR A 14 31.37 1.87 16.51
CA THR A 14 30.38 1.12 17.29
C THR A 14 29.00 1.18 16.63
N ALA A 15 28.56 2.37 16.20
CA ALA A 15 27.30 2.54 15.48
C ALA A 15 27.26 1.76 14.16
N ALA A 16 28.36 1.76 13.40
CA ALA A 16 28.47 1.03 12.14
C ALA A 16 28.35 -0.48 12.36
N ILE A 17 29.01 -1.02 13.38
CA ILE A 17 28.91 -2.45 13.76
C ILE A 17 27.46 -2.78 14.17
N LEU A 18 26.84 -1.95 15.02
CA LEU A 18 25.45 -2.17 15.46
C LEU A 18 24.46 -2.12 14.27
N ALA A 19 24.65 -1.18 13.35
CA ALA A 19 23.84 -1.08 12.13
C ALA A 19 23.98 -2.32 11.24
N LEU A 20 25.20 -2.85 11.07
CA LEU A 20 25.42 -4.10 10.32
C LEU A 20 24.76 -5.30 11.00
N ILE A 21 24.91 -5.45 12.33
CA ILE A 21 24.25 -6.52 13.08
C ILE A 21 22.72 -6.45 12.90
N ARG A 22 22.16 -5.24 12.92
CA ARG A 22 20.73 -5.01 12.69
C ARG A 22 20.32 -5.35 11.26
N ALA A 23 21.13 -4.98 10.27
CA ALA A 23 20.87 -5.27 8.86
C ALA A 23 20.86 -6.78 8.57
N GLU A 24 21.73 -7.57 9.22
CA GLU A 24 21.75 -9.02 9.05
C GLU A 24 20.63 -9.74 9.81
N ARG A 25 20.35 -9.32 11.05
CA ARG A 25 19.37 -9.99 11.93
C ARG A 25 17.95 -9.44 11.81
N GLY A 26 17.75 -8.40 11.01
CA GLY A 26 16.46 -7.72 10.86
C GLY A 26 15.36 -8.68 10.39
N PRO A 27 14.18 -8.69 11.06
CA PRO A 27 13.09 -9.62 10.77
C PRO A 27 12.31 -9.27 9.49
N SER A 28 12.26 -7.99 9.10
CA SER A 28 11.54 -7.52 7.91
C SER A 28 12.48 -6.87 6.89
N MET A 29 12.09 -6.88 5.62
CA MET A 29 12.85 -6.21 4.54
C MET A 29 12.98 -4.69 4.79
N LEU A 30 11.93 -4.07 5.33
CA LEU A 30 11.93 -2.68 5.76
C LEU A 30 13.01 -2.41 6.80
N ASP A 31 13.10 -3.27 7.81
CA ASP A 31 14.05 -3.12 8.91
C ASP A 31 15.50 -3.19 8.44
N ARG A 32 15.80 -4.15 7.57
CA ARG A 32 17.13 -4.29 6.97
C ARG A 32 17.52 -3.07 6.15
N THR A 33 16.56 -2.51 5.42
CA THR A 33 16.79 -1.32 4.59
C THR A 33 17.06 -0.08 5.45
N VAL A 34 16.28 0.11 6.52
CA VAL A 34 16.51 1.21 7.47
C VAL A 34 17.86 1.05 8.16
N ALA A 35 18.25 -0.17 8.54
CA ALA A 35 19.56 -0.43 9.12
C ALA A 35 20.71 -0.10 8.15
N LEU A 36 20.56 -0.40 6.86
CA LEU A 36 21.52 -0.03 5.83
C LEU A 36 21.62 1.49 5.64
N ASP A 37 20.50 2.22 5.70
CA ASP A 37 20.50 3.69 5.63
C ASP A 37 21.23 4.32 6.83
N VAL A 38 21.01 3.79 8.04
CA VAL A 38 21.76 4.20 9.24
C VAL A 38 23.26 3.89 9.10
N PHE A 39 23.61 2.75 8.50
CA PHE A 39 25.00 2.41 8.22
C PHE A 39 25.66 3.42 7.27
N VAL A 40 25.00 3.74 6.15
CA VAL A 40 25.48 4.76 5.19
C VAL A 40 25.60 6.13 5.86
N THR A 41 24.61 6.53 6.66
CA THR A 41 24.65 7.78 7.44
C THR A 41 25.81 7.80 8.44
N THR A 42 26.15 6.66 9.02
CA THR A 42 27.30 6.54 9.92
C THR A 42 28.62 6.71 9.16
N LEU A 43 28.73 6.19 7.92
CA LEU A 43 29.88 6.41 7.05
C LEU A 43 30.02 7.90 6.67
N VAL A 44 28.90 8.57 6.36
CA VAL A 44 28.84 10.03 6.16
C VAL A 44 29.42 10.75 7.38
N GLY A 45 29.01 10.36 8.59
CA GLY A 45 29.55 10.90 9.84
C GLY A 45 31.07 10.72 9.99
N GLY A 46 31.62 9.60 9.53
CA GLY A 46 33.07 9.36 9.47
C GLY A 46 33.80 10.30 8.50
N ILE A 47 33.22 10.53 7.33
CA ILE A 47 33.77 11.47 6.33
C ILE A 47 33.68 12.91 6.87
N VAL A 48 32.59 13.27 7.54
CA VAL A 48 32.46 14.57 8.22
C VAL A 48 33.53 14.74 9.29
N LEU A 49 33.79 13.70 10.08
CA LEU A 49 34.84 13.74 11.10
C LEU A 49 36.23 13.92 10.47
N GLU A 50 36.53 13.24 9.36
CA GLU A 50 37.79 13.45 8.61
C GLU A 50 37.87 14.88 8.06
N SER A 51 36.81 15.39 7.45
CA SER A 51 36.74 16.75 6.91
C SER A 51 36.97 17.81 7.98
N ALA A 52 36.37 17.61 9.16
CA ALA A 52 36.55 18.50 10.31
C ALA A 52 37.98 18.49 10.86
N LEU A 53 38.69 17.36 10.74
CA LEU A 53 40.09 17.23 11.16
C LEU A 53 41.06 17.79 10.11
N SER A 54 40.78 17.57 8.83
CA SER A 54 41.62 18.01 7.73
C SER A 54 41.41 19.49 7.36
N GLY A 55 40.28 20.08 7.75
CA GLY A 55 39.89 21.45 7.44
C GLY A 55 39.55 21.66 5.96
N ARG A 56 39.42 20.58 5.18
CA ARG A 56 39.13 20.62 3.74
C ARG A 56 37.66 20.29 3.49
N LEU A 57 37.05 21.03 2.56
CA LEU A 57 35.65 20.89 2.18
C LEU A 57 35.45 20.07 0.90
N ASP A 58 36.52 19.49 0.37
CA ASP A 58 36.51 18.71 -0.88
C ASP A 58 35.59 17.47 -0.80
N THR A 59 35.31 16.99 0.41
CA THR A 59 34.42 15.86 0.68
C THR A 59 32.95 16.25 0.81
N LEU A 60 32.59 17.54 0.94
CA LEU A 60 31.20 18.00 1.10
C LEU A 60 30.27 17.50 -0.03
N PRO A 61 30.65 17.54 -1.33
CA PRO A 61 29.78 17.04 -2.39
C PRO A 61 29.45 15.56 -2.22
N ILE A 62 30.41 14.75 -1.74
CA ILE A 62 30.21 13.33 -1.47
C ILE A 62 29.18 13.14 -0.36
N LEU A 63 29.23 13.96 0.70
CA LEU A 63 28.25 13.91 1.79
C LEU A 63 26.83 14.17 1.30
N ILE A 64 26.66 15.17 0.42
CA ILE A 64 25.36 15.54 -0.14
C ILE A 64 24.80 14.38 -0.97
N VAL A 65 25.59 13.84 -1.90
CA VAL A 65 25.16 12.72 -2.74
C VAL A 65 24.84 11.49 -1.89
N LEU A 66 25.70 11.15 -0.93
CA LEU A 66 25.52 9.95 -0.11
C LEU A 66 24.29 10.05 0.80
N SER A 67 24.01 11.25 1.34
CA SER A 67 22.80 11.51 2.13
C SER A 67 21.53 11.41 1.29
N LEU A 68 21.54 11.93 0.07
CA LEU A 68 20.42 11.83 -0.86
C LEU A 68 20.18 10.37 -1.28
N VAL A 69 21.23 9.62 -1.59
CA VAL A 69 21.13 8.21 -2.01
C VAL A 69 20.58 7.34 -0.88
N GLY A 70 21.07 7.49 0.35
CA GLY A 70 20.54 6.75 1.51
C GLY A 70 19.06 7.02 1.75
N PHE A 71 18.70 8.30 1.81
CA PHE A 71 17.32 8.74 2.02
C PHE A 71 16.38 8.26 0.91
N VAL A 72 16.71 8.50 -0.36
CA VAL A 72 15.87 8.12 -1.50
C VAL A 72 15.73 6.61 -1.61
N GLY A 73 16.81 5.86 -1.37
CA GLY A 73 16.78 4.40 -1.39
C GLY A 73 15.83 3.84 -0.33
N SER A 74 15.94 4.32 0.91
CA SER A 74 15.06 3.92 2.02
C SER A 74 13.59 4.26 1.75
N VAL A 75 13.29 5.49 1.31
CA VAL A 75 11.91 5.93 0.99
C VAL A 75 11.31 5.12 -0.15
N THR A 76 12.10 4.81 -1.18
CA THR A 76 11.64 4.01 -2.32
C THR A 76 11.26 2.61 -1.87
N ILE A 77 12.10 1.94 -1.09
CA ILE A 77 11.80 0.61 -0.57
C ILE A 77 10.61 0.66 0.38
N ALA A 78 10.52 1.65 1.27
CA ALA A 78 9.38 1.83 2.16
C ALA A 78 8.05 1.98 1.41
N ARG A 79 8.04 2.67 0.27
CA ARG A 79 6.86 2.86 -0.56
C ARG A 79 6.38 1.56 -1.21
N PHE A 80 7.29 0.68 -1.60
CA PHE A 80 6.95 -0.55 -2.33
C PHE A 80 6.87 -1.80 -1.45
N ALA A 81 7.48 -1.80 -0.28
CA ALA A 81 7.45 -2.94 0.64
C ALA A 81 6.07 -3.16 1.29
N ALA A 82 5.16 -2.18 1.23
CA ALA A 82 3.77 -2.33 1.67
C ALA A 82 2.85 -3.01 0.62
N VAL A 83 3.40 -3.41 -0.53
CA VAL A 83 2.66 -4.15 -1.57
C VAL A 83 2.92 -5.64 -1.39
N GLU A 84 2.58 -6.17 -0.23
CA GLU A 84 2.28 -7.58 -0.07
C GLU A 84 0.75 -7.67 -0.06
N PRO A 85 0.10 -8.26 -1.09
CA PRO A 85 -1.30 -8.59 -0.95
C PRO A 85 -1.40 -9.56 0.23
N GLU A 86 -1.97 -9.08 1.34
CA GLU A 86 -2.41 -9.97 2.40
C GLU A 86 -3.38 -10.97 1.79
N GLY A 87 -2.89 -12.20 1.64
CA GLY A 87 -3.65 -13.29 1.10
C GLY A 87 -3.82 -13.20 -0.41
N GLU A 88 -3.20 -14.15 -1.12
CA GLU A 88 -4.05 -15.02 -1.92
C GLU A 88 -5.32 -15.28 -1.12
N GLY A 89 -6.45 -14.77 -1.63
CA GLY A 89 -7.75 -15.06 -1.06
C GLY A 89 -7.83 -16.56 -0.87
N ARG A 90 -7.83 -17.00 0.39
CA ARG A 90 -8.11 -18.39 0.70
C ARG A 90 -9.56 -18.58 0.24
N VAL A 91 -9.74 -19.09 -0.98
CA VAL A 91 -11.03 -19.66 -1.38
C VAL A 91 -11.31 -20.69 -0.32
N ARG A 92 -12.32 -20.44 0.54
CA ARG A 92 -12.74 -21.42 1.53
C ARG A 92 -12.99 -22.72 0.76
N THR A 93 -12.26 -23.77 1.11
CA THR A 93 -12.52 -25.10 0.55
C THR A 93 -13.96 -25.48 0.87
N LEU A 94 -14.69 -26.08 -0.08
CA LEU A 94 -16.12 -26.41 0.02
C LEU A 94 -16.49 -27.10 1.34
N GLU A 95 -15.57 -27.89 1.90
CA GLU A 95 -15.69 -28.57 3.20
C GLU A 95 -15.90 -27.61 4.38
N GLU A 96 -15.23 -26.46 4.38
CA GLU A 96 -15.27 -25.49 5.48
C GLU A 96 -16.58 -24.69 5.48
N ILE A 97 -17.19 -24.50 4.30
CA ILE A 97 -18.53 -23.88 4.16
C ILE A 97 -19.61 -24.89 4.60
N ALA A 98 -19.49 -26.15 4.18
CA ALA A 98 -20.45 -27.20 4.53
C ALA A 98 -20.48 -27.49 6.05
N GLN A 99 -19.33 -27.42 6.72
CA GLN A 99 -19.25 -27.56 8.18
C GLN A 99 -19.90 -26.38 8.92
N GLU A 100 -19.73 -25.16 8.41
CA GLU A 100 -20.37 -23.98 9.00
C GLU A 100 -21.89 -23.97 8.75
N GLU A 101 -22.34 -24.43 7.59
CA GLU A 101 -23.77 -24.62 7.30
C GLU A 101 -24.38 -25.75 8.13
N ALA A 102 -23.70 -26.89 8.28
CA ALA A 102 -24.17 -27.96 9.15
C ALA A 102 -24.27 -27.51 10.62
N ALA A 103 -23.29 -26.74 11.10
CA ALA A 103 -23.32 -26.14 12.43
C ALA A 103 -24.43 -25.07 12.58
N ARG A 104 -24.73 -24.31 11.52
CA ARG A 104 -25.87 -23.38 11.49
C ARG A 104 -27.21 -24.10 11.47
N VAL A 105 -27.34 -25.18 10.70
CA VAL A 105 -28.56 -26.01 10.64
C VAL A 105 -28.82 -26.72 11.98
N GLU A 106 -27.76 -27.15 12.67
CA GLU A 106 -27.86 -27.74 14.00
C GLU A 106 -28.21 -26.69 15.07
N ALA A 107 -27.73 -25.44 14.92
CA ALA A 107 -28.10 -24.33 15.80
C ALA A 107 -29.53 -23.78 15.55
N ASP A 108 -30.01 -23.78 14.30
CA ASP A 108 -31.38 -23.38 13.95
C ASP A 108 -32.42 -24.43 14.34
N ALA A 109 -32.01 -25.68 14.61
CA ALA A 109 -32.91 -26.73 15.09
C ALA A 109 -33.42 -26.48 16.53
N ASP A 110 -32.74 -25.64 17.31
CA ASP A 110 -33.07 -25.35 18.71
C ASP A 110 -33.95 -24.09 18.89
N HIS A 111 -34.16 -23.30 17.83
CA HIS A 111 -35.19 -22.26 17.81
C HIS A 111 -36.26 -22.65 16.80
N PRO A 112 -37.39 -23.26 17.22
CA PRO A 112 -38.49 -23.47 16.32
C PRO A 112 -38.90 -22.11 15.76
N ILE A 113 -38.76 -21.92 14.45
CA ILE A 113 -39.43 -20.84 13.74
C ILE A 113 -40.91 -21.17 13.90
N LEU A 114 -41.53 -20.59 14.93
CA LEU A 114 -42.97 -20.44 14.91
C LEU A 114 -43.22 -19.44 13.80
N ASP A 115 -43.53 -19.96 12.61
CA ASP A 115 -44.26 -19.22 11.60
C ASP A 115 -45.58 -18.81 12.26
N GLU A 116 -45.60 -17.68 12.96
CA GLU A 116 -46.84 -16.92 13.11
C GLU A 116 -47.36 -16.71 11.69
N PRO A 117 -48.62 -17.09 11.38
CA PRO A 117 -49.18 -16.94 10.06
C PRO A 117 -49.04 -15.48 9.66
N ARG A 118 -48.13 -15.17 8.73
CA ARG A 118 -48.02 -13.83 8.16
C ARG A 118 -49.38 -13.51 7.57
N ASP A 119 -50.05 -12.55 8.19
CA ASP A 119 -51.34 -12.04 7.73
C ASP A 119 -51.30 -11.86 6.22
N LEU A 120 -52.22 -12.57 5.57
CA LEU A 120 -52.47 -12.44 4.15
C LEU A 120 -52.76 -10.97 3.87
N ILE A 121 -51.79 -10.27 3.29
CA ILE A 121 -52.05 -8.95 2.71
C ILE A 121 -52.96 -9.22 1.51
N GLU A 122 -54.26 -8.99 1.72
CA GLU A 122 -55.26 -9.05 0.66
C GLU A 122 -54.81 -8.17 -0.52
N PRO A 123 -54.89 -8.67 -1.77
CA PRO A 123 -54.59 -7.87 -2.94
C PRO A 123 -55.63 -6.76 -3.07
N LYS A 124 -55.22 -5.51 -2.86
CA LYS A 124 -56.08 -4.36 -3.14
C LYS A 124 -56.15 -4.15 -4.65
N ASP A 125 -57.36 -4.29 -5.18
CA ASP A 125 -57.74 -4.27 -6.60
C ASP A 125 -56.99 -3.28 -7.52
N PRO A 126 -56.79 -3.63 -8.81
CA PRO A 126 -56.09 -2.80 -9.77
C PRO A 126 -57.06 -1.78 -10.39
N LYS A 127 -57.03 -0.52 -9.94
CA LYS A 127 -57.58 0.59 -10.73
C LYS A 127 -56.70 1.84 -10.65
N GLY A 128 -56.03 2.09 -11.77
CA GLY A 128 -55.98 3.38 -12.45
C GLY A 128 -55.34 4.56 -11.73
N SER A 129 -54.14 4.92 -12.15
CA SER A 129 -53.85 6.29 -12.57
C SER A 129 -52.56 6.32 -13.37
N GLU A 130 -52.69 6.74 -14.63
CA GLU A 130 -51.61 7.09 -15.52
C GLU A 130 -50.65 8.10 -14.85
N HIS A 131 -49.35 7.84 -14.93
CA HIS A 131 -48.36 8.90 -14.94
C HIS A 131 -47.22 8.58 -15.90
N THR A 132 -47.51 8.89 -17.17
CA THR A 132 -46.53 9.29 -18.16
C THR A 132 -45.68 10.42 -17.58
N THR A 133 -44.38 10.20 -17.40
CA THR A 133 -43.41 11.30 -17.30
C THR A 133 -42.31 11.06 -18.32
N THR A 134 -42.52 11.71 -19.46
CA THR A 134 -41.57 11.95 -20.53
C THR A 134 -40.44 12.83 -20.00
N ILE A 135 -39.22 12.29 -19.90
CA ILE A 135 -37.97 13.06 -19.97
C ILE A 135 -37.28 12.52 -21.22
N GLY A 136 -37.38 13.19 -22.36
CA GLY A 136 -36.67 14.44 -22.59
C GLY A 136 -35.43 14.11 -23.41
N SER A 137 -35.64 14.00 -24.72
CA SER A 137 -34.64 13.81 -25.76
C SER A 137 -33.39 14.67 -25.57
N ILE A 138 -32.20 14.04 -25.53
CA ILE A 138 -30.92 14.73 -25.78
C ILE A 138 -30.51 14.42 -27.24
N PRO A 139 -30.72 15.31 -28.22
CA PRO A 139 -30.46 15.05 -29.63
C PRO A 139 -29.08 15.54 -30.08
N GLN A 140 -28.03 15.42 -29.24
CA GLN A 140 -26.72 16.01 -29.56
C GLN A 140 -25.54 15.03 -29.59
N ALA A 141 -25.69 13.80 -29.10
CA ALA A 141 -24.60 12.80 -29.15
C ALA A 141 -24.54 12.04 -30.49
N ALA A 142 -25.68 11.84 -31.18
CA ALA A 142 -25.74 11.05 -32.41
C ALA A 142 -25.11 11.75 -33.64
N LYS A 143 -25.10 13.09 -33.66
CA LYS A 143 -24.58 13.86 -34.81
C LYS A 143 -23.05 14.00 -34.82
N ALA A 144 -22.39 13.85 -33.65
CA ALA A 144 -20.94 13.98 -33.53
C ALA A 144 -20.17 12.70 -33.93
N VAL A 145 -20.83 11.53 -33.95
CA VAL A 145 -20.20 10.26 -34.33
C VAL A 145 -20.26 10.01 -35.85
N GLN A 146 -21.23 10.60 -36.57
CA GLN A 146 -21.33 10.47 -38.02
C GLN A 146 -20.29 11.29 -38.82
N ASP A 147 -19.71 12.34 -38.23
CA ASP A 147 -18.76 13.24 -38.93
C ASP A 147 -17.32 12.69 -38.99
N ILE A 148 -17.00 11.67 -38.18
CA ILE A 148 -15.64 11.09 -38.09
C ILE A 148 -15.48 9.87 -39.01
N THR A 149 -16.59 9.30 -39.51
CA THR A 149 -16.60 8.03 -40.26
C THR A 149 -17.00 8.20 -41.73
N GLY A 150 -16.68 9.36 -42.32
CA GLY A 150 -16.83 9.59 -43.76
C GLY A 150 -15.66 9.00 -44.57
N PRO A 151 -15.91 8.34 -45.71
CA PRO A 151 -14.87 7.65 -46.48
C PRO A 151 -13.87 8.64 -47.09
N LYS A 152 -12.57 8.46 -46.78
CA LYS A 152 -11.48 8.99 -47.57
C LYS A 152 -11.25 8.05 -48.76
N GLU A 153 -11.91 8.33 -49.88
CA GLU A 153 -11.58 7.71 -51.16
C GLU A 153 -11.68 8.72 -52.31
N GLU A 154 -10.51 8.92 -52.94
CA GLU A 154 -10.29 9.10 -54.38
C GLU A 154 -10.80 10.39 -55.08
N ARG A 155 -9.90 11.39 -55.19
CA ARG A 155 -9.37 11.86 -56.49
C ARG A 155 -8.19 12.82 -56.34
#